data_AF-A0A6A6DR17-F1
#
_entry.id   AF-A0A6A6DR17-F1
#
_cell.length_a   1.000
_cell.length_b   1.000
_cell.length_c   1.000
_cell.angle_alpha   90.00
_cell.angle_beta   90.00
_cell.angle_gamma   90.00
#
_symmetry.space_group_name_H-M   'P 1'
#
loop_
_entity.id
_entity.type
_entity.pdbx_description
1 polymer ?
#
loop_
_entity_poly.entity_id
_entity_poly.type
_entity_poly.pdbx_seq_one_letter_code
_entity_poly.pdbx_strand_id
1 'polypeptide(L)'
;MPGWGDGSWAFHGDDGKLFLERGQGVRYGDTYGTADVVGCGADSQKNELFFTKNGEYLGSAGSVPKGRLFATVGIGCEGVHFSINFGLEEFRYSL
;
A
#
# COMPACT_ATOMS: atom_id res chain seq x y z
N MET A 1 -8.43 3.04 -10.09
CA MET A 1 -7.52 3.19 -8.94
C MET A 1 -6.46 2.09 -8.99
N PRO A 2 -5.28 2.28 -8.38
CA PRO A 2 -4.30 1.20 -8.22
C PRO A 2 -4.96 -0.04 -7.60
N GLY A 3 -4.51 -1.24 -7.97
CA GLY A 3 -5.08 -2.50 -7.52
C GLY A 3 -6.26 -3.04 -8.35
N TRP A 4 -6.85 -2.24 -9.24
CA TRP A 4 -8.04 -2.66 -10.00
C TRP A 4 -7.78 -3.41 -11.30
N GLY A 5 -6.59 -3.26 -11.88
CA GLY A 5 -6.20 -3.92 -13.13
C GLY A 5 -4.98 -4.80 -12.94
N ASP A 6 -4.78 -5.73 -13.87
CA ASP A 6 -3.67 -6.69 -13.91
C ASP A 6 -2.32 -6.01 -13.66
N GLY A 7 -1.46 -6.67 -12.87
CA GLY A 7 -0.15 -6.15 -12.48
C GLY A 7 -0.20 -5.01 -11.46
N SER A 8 -1.31 -4.81 -10.74
CA SER A 8 -1.47 -3.74 -9.76
C SER A 8 -2.00 -4.26 -8.43
N TRP A 9 -1.40 -3.80 -7.34
CA TRP A 9 -1.75 -4.12 -5.96
C TRP A 9 -1.83 -2.84 -5.15
N ALA A 10 -2.86 -2.69 -4.32
CA ALA A 10 -3.07 -1.47 -3.54
C ALA A 10 -3.86 -1.70 -2.27
N PHE A 11 -3.55 -0.90 -1.25
CA PHE A 11 -4.35 -0.68 -0.06
C PHE A 11 -5.11 0.64 -0.22
N HIS A 12 -6.42 0.66 -0.02
CA HIS A 12 -7.26 1.86 -0.22
C HIS A 12 -7.69 2.45 1.12
N GLY A 13 -7.66 3.77 1.23
CA GLY A 13 -7.86 4.48 2.50
C GLY A 13 -9.31 4.67 2.91
N ASP A 14 -10.23 4.74 1.96
CA ASP A 14 -11.66 4.95 2.19
C ASP A 14 -12.36 3.72 2.80
N ASP A 15 -11.88 2.52 2.46
CA ASP A 15 -12.52 1.27 2.91
C ASP A 15 -11.59 0.28 3.61
N GLY A 16 -10.28 0.58 3.70
CA GLY A 16 -9.29 -0.27 4.36
C GLY A 16 -9.07 -1.61 3.64
N LYS A 17 -9.46 -1.72 2.36
CA LYS A 17 -9.35 -2.98 1.62
C LYS A 17 -8.09 -3.06 0.78
N LEU A 18 -7.69 -4.31 0.51
CA LEU A 18 -6.72 -4.64 -0.52
C LEU A 18 -7.40 -4.91 -1.85
N PHE A 19 -6.84 -4.33 -2.90
CA PHE A 19 -7.21 -4.56 -4.29
C PHE A 19 -6.03 -5.22 -5.00
N LEU A 20 -6.25 -6.44 -5.50
CA LEU A 20 -5.22 -7.32 -6.06
C LEU A 20 -5.64 -7.68 -7.48
N GLU A 21 -5.23 -6.84 -8.44
CA GLU A 21 -5.48 -7.04 -9.86
C GLU A 21 -6.97 -7.13 -10.24
N ARG A 22 -7.86 -6.57 -9.41
CA ARG A 22 -9.31 -6.57 -9.66
C ARG A 22 -10.03 -5.47 -8.89
N GLY A 23 -11.18 -5.04 -9.42
CA GLY A 23 -12.03 -4.02 -8.79
C GLY A 23 -12.76 -4.45 -7.51
N GLN A 24 -12.64 -5.72 -7.09
CA GLN A 24 -13.25 -6.21 -5.86
C GLN A 24 -12.22 -6.34 -4.74
N GLY A 25 -12.27 -5.42 -3.78
CA GLY A 25 -11.39 -5.40 -2.63
C GLY A 25 -11.72 -6.46 -1.57
N VAL A 26 -10.72 -6.85 -0.79
CA VAL A 26 -10.83 -7.77 0.34
C VAL A 26 -10.45 -7.07 1.65
N ARG A 27 -11.06 -7.47 2.77
CA ARG A 27 -10.74 -6.91 4.09
C ARG A 27 -9.25 -7.11 4.41
N TYR A 28 -8.61 -6.07 4.92
CA TYR A 28 -7.18 -6.13 5.23
C TYR A 28 -6.80 -5.32 6.46
N GLY A 29 -7.04 -4.01 6.43
CA GLY A 29 -6.72 -3.11 7.54
C GLY A 29 -7.88 -2.18 7.85
N ASP A 30 -7.63 -1.25 8.77
CA ASP A 30 -8.53 -0.13 9.02
C ASP A 30 -8.37 0.93 7.92
N THR A 31 -9.38 1.78 7.77
CA THR A 31 -9.30 2.98 6.92
C THR A 31 -8.18 3.90 7.37
N TYR A 32 -7.69 4.76 6.49
CA TYR A 32 -6.65 5.73 6.80
C TYR A 32 -6.90 7.06 6.10
N GLY A 33 -6.32 8.14 6.65
CA GLY A 33 -6.53 9.49 6.13
C GLY A 33 -5.52 10.50 6.64
N THR A 34 -5.99 11.73 6.89
CA THR A 34 -5.15 12.83 7.38
C THR A 34 -4.38 12.42 8.63
N ALA A 35 -3.07 12.73 8.64
CA ALA A 35 -2.11 12.42 9.69
C ALA A 35 -1.67 10.95 9.83
N ASP A 36 -2.28 10.02 9.11
CA ASP A 36 -1.76 8.65 9.02
C ASP A 36 -0.54 8.59 8.10
N VAL A 37 0.42 7.73 8.46
CA VAL A 37 1.55 7.37 7.60
C VAL A 37 1.32 5.95 7.10
N VAL A 38 1.18 5.80 5.79
CA VAL A 38 1.02 4.48 5.15
C VAL A 38 2.29 4.13 4.38
N GLY A 39 2.83 2.95 4.67
CA GLY A 39 3.96 2.38 3.94
C GLY A 39 3.53 1.22 3.06
N CYS A 40 4.32 0.92 2.02
CA CYS A 40 4.23 -0.30 1.24
C CYS A 40 5.63 -0.89 1.05
N GLY A 41 5.74 -2.21 1.04
CA GLY A 41 7.02 -2.90 0.89
C GLY A 41 6.89 -4.22 0.15
N ALA A 42 8.03 -4.69 -0.35
CA ALA A 42 8.18 -6.00 -0.97
C ALA A 42 9.37 -6.70 -0.29
N ASP A 43 9.09 -7.77 0.45
CA ASP A 43 10.09 -8.64 1.05
C ASP A 43 10.31 -9.86 0.16
N SER A 44 11.40 -9.85 -0.60
CA SER A 44 11.75 -10.96 -1.49
C SER A 44 12.22 -12.22 -0.76
N GLN A 45 12.63 -12.12 0.51
CA GLN A 45 13.05 -13.28 1.30
C GLN A 45 11.84 -14.05 1.81
N LYS A 46 10.81 -13.33 2.27
CA LYS A 46 9.52 -13.91 2.68
C LYS A 46 8.55 -14.12 1.52
N ASN A 47 8.89 -13.60 0.34
CA ASN A 47 8.04 -13.59 -0.85
C ASN A 47 6.68 -12.93 -0.58
N GLU A 48 6.67 -11.77 0.06
CA GLU A 48 5.45 -11.01 0.35
C GLU A 48 5.51 -9.54 -0.08
N LEU A 49 4.39 -9.05 -0.61
CA LEU A 49 4.03 -7.64 -0.57
C LEU A 49 3.36 -7.36 0.77
N PHE A 50 3.55 -6.17 1.32
CA PHE A 50 2.88 -5.76 2.55
C PHE A 50 2.66 -4.26 2.60
N PHE A 51 1.76 -3.84 3.48
CA PHE A 51 1.57 -2.45 3.84
C PHE A 51 1.74 -2.25 5.33
N THR A 52 1.97 -0.99 5.70
CA THR A 52 2.09 -0.57 7.10
C THR A 52 1.21 0.63 7.35
N LYS A 53 0.73 0.78 8.58
CA LYS A 53 0.03 1.98 9.03
C LYS A 53 0.67 2.47 10.33
N ASN A 54 1.08 3.72 10.35
CA ASN A 54 1.69 4.39 11.50
C ASN A 54 2.90 3.67 12.12
N GLY A 55 3.60 2.85 11.33
CA GLY A 55 4.74 2.05 11.78
C GLY A 55 4.39 0.61 12.15
N GLU A 56 3.13 0.19 11.99
CA GLU A 56 2.71 -1.19 12.26
C GLU A 56 2.51 -1.98 10.97
N TYR A 57 3.01 -3.22 10.95
CA TYR A 57 2.83 -4.16 9.84
C TYR A 57 1.40 -4.71 9.83
N LEU A 58 0.73 -4.62 8.68
CA LEU A 58 -0.69 -4.99 8.54
C LEU A 58 -0.93 -6.44 8.06
N GLY A 59 0.14 -7.22 7.86
CA GLY A 59 0.04 -8.55 7.27
C GLY A 59 0.43 -8.59 5.80
N SER A 60 0.57 -9.82 5.28
CA SER A 60 0.86 -10.05 3.86
C SER A 60 -0.30 -9.58 2.99
N ALA A 61 0.03 -8.81 1.95
CA ALA A 61 -0.88 -8.36 0.91
C ALA A 61 -0.82 -9.22 -0.35
N GLY A 62 -0.11 -10.34 -0.31
CA GLY A 62 0.07 -11.26 -1.44
C GLY A 62 1.54 -11.52 -1.73
N SER A 63 1.80 -12.40 -2.69
CA SER A 63 3.16 -12.77 -3.07
C SER A 63 3.84 -11.68 -3.90
N VAL A 64 5.17 -11.57 -3.80
CA VAL A 64 5.93 -10.67 -4.69
C VAL A 64 5.78 -11.17 -6.14
N PRO A 65 5.26 -10.35 -7.06
CA PRO A 65 5.13 -10.73 -8.47
C PRO A 65 6.50 -10.76 -9.14
N LYS A 66 6.57 -11.49 -10.26
CA LYS A 66 7.78 -11.49 -11.10
C LYS A 66 7.90 -10.15 -11.84
N GLY A 67 9.10 -9.58 -11.82
CA GLY A 67 9.42 -8.39 -12.60
C GLY A 67 9.65 -7.14 -11.73
N ARG A 68 9.58 -5.97 -12.37
CA ARG A 68 9.82 -4.69 -11.71
C ARG A 68 8.50 -4.12 -11.19
N LEU A 69 8.52 -3.67 -9.95
CA LEU A 69 7.44 -2.92 -9.33
C LEU A 69 7.74 -1.42 -9.36
N PHE A 70 6.67 -0.63 -9.41
CA PHE A 70 6.73 0.83 -9.32
C PHE A 70 5.79 1.28 -8.20
N ALA A 71 6.32 2.02 -7.23
CA ALA A 71 5.51 2.65 -6.20
C ALA A 71 4.49 3.58 -6.86
N THR A 72 3.21 3.40 -6.52
CA THR A 72 2.11 4.10 -7.19
C THR A 72 1.13 4.62 -6.14
N VAL A 73 0.71 5.87 -6.28
CA VAL A 73 -0.38 6.48 -5.50
C VAL A 73 -1.49 6.86 -6.47
N GLY A 74 -2.75 6.59 -6.08
CA GLY A 74 -3.94 7.03 -6.80
C GLY A 74 -4.79 7.91 -5.91
N ILE A 75 -5.36 8.97 -6.48
CA ILE A 75 -6.20 9.94 -5.77
C ILE A 75 -7.57 9.96 -6.43
N GLY A 76 -8.62 9.72 -5.64
CA GLY A 76 -10.01 9.65 -6.12
C GLY A 76 -10.88 10.85 -5.75
N CYS A 77 -10.38 11.78 -4.93
CA CYS A 77 -11.12 12.94 -4.45
C CYS A 77 -10.27 14.22 -4.49
N GLU A 78 -10.94 15.36 -4.55
CA GLU A 78 -10.29 16.67 -4.54
C GLU A 78 -9.80 17.06 -3.15
N GLY A 79 -8.77 17.91 -3.09
CA GLY A 79 -8.24 18.46 -1.84
C GLY A 79 -7.32 17.51 -1.04
N VAL A 80 -6.92 16.38 -1.61
CA VAL A 80 -5.96 15.45 -0.97
C VAL A 80 -4.55 16.01 -1.08
N HIS A 81 -3.87 16.14 0.07
CA HIS A 81 -2.46 16.47 0.16
C HIS A 81 -1.71 15.35 0.88
N PHE A 82 -0.53 15.00 0.38
CA PHE A 82 0.35 14.02 0.98
C PHE A 82 1.81 14.33 0.61
N SER A 83 2.73 13.77 1.39
CA SER A 83 4.16 13.70 1.07
C SER A 83 4.55 12.27 0.76
N ILE A 84 5.64 12.08 0.03
CA ILE A 84 6.20 10.76 -0.25
C ILE A 84 7.62 10.72 0.29
N ASN A 85 7.96 9.66 1.02
CA ASN A 85 9.32 9.38 1.45
C ASN A 85 9.84 8.14 0.71
N PHE A 86 10.83 8.33 -0.18
CA PHE A 86 11.56 7.25 -0.86
C PHE A 86 12.91 6.92 -0.18
N GLY A 87 13.05 7.24 1.11
CA GLY A 87 14.26 7.05 1.90
C GLY A 87 15.11 8.31 2.11
N LEU A 88 14.54 9.49 1.88
CA LEU A 88 15.20 10.77 2.19
C LEU A 88 15.12 11.13 3.68
N GLU A 89 14.12 10.58 4.37
CA GLU A 89 13.92 10.67 5.81
C GLU A 89 13.79 9.27 6.40
N GLU A 90 13.92 9.13 7.72
CA GLU A 90 13.69 7.86 8.40
C GLU A 90 12.24 7.37 8.17
N PHE A 91 12.09 6.08 7.92
CA PHE A 91 10.78 5.47 7.79
C PHE A 91 10.13 5.29 9.15
N ARG A 92 8.81 5.46 9.22
CA ARG A 92 8.04 5.20 10.44
C ARG A 92 7.98 3.71 10.79
N TYR A 93 8.04 2.85 9.77
CA TYR A 93 8.19 1.40 9.94
C TYR A 93 9.67 1.04 9.84
N SER A 94 10.15 0.21 10.78
CA SER A 94 11.48 -0.41 10.68
C SER A 94 11.33 -1.77 10.02
N LEU A 95 12.08 -1.98 8.93
CA LEU A 95 12.22 -3.27 8.25
C LEU A 95 12.81 -4.35 9.17
#